data_AF-A0A7X5F2K9-F1
#
_entry.id   AF-A0A7X5F2K9-F1
#
_cell.length_a   1.000
_cell.length_b   1.000
_cell.length_c   1.000
_cell.angle_alpha   90.00
_cell.angle_beta   90.00
_cell.angle_gamma   90.00
#
_symmetry.space_group_name_H-M   'P 1'
#
loop_
_entity.id
_entity.type
_entity.pdbx_description
1 polymer ?
#
loop_
_entity_poly.entity_id
_entity_poly.type
_entity_poly.pdbx_seq_one_letter_code
_entity_poly.pdbx_strand_id
1 'polypeptide(L)'
;MFMSYFGYGSLVNPDTLPEGVSLRPARLHGWRRVWAVRGNAAGTPQHRRAVCSLGVRPQPGASILGVVAREAEAGRPGLYRREARYLPVSGIGRDLTHLDDGSAGDPDAFLFRSRPEHDGFGDETCPVLQSYLDCVLAGFHAHWGEEGIVHFIETTDGWHVPVLNDRANPLYPRAKLIDDRLRRLFDAHLARTGLMHLQAH
;
A
#
# COMPACT_ATOMS: atom_id res chain seq x y z
N MET A 1 9.75 -24.37 -2.86
CA MET A 1 10.38 -23.26 -2.13
C MET A 1 9.38 -22.10 -2.11
N PHE A 2 9.27 -21.40 -0.99
CA PHE A 2 8.34 -20.28 -0.80
C PHE A 2 9.12 -19.03 -0.43
N MET A 3 8.57 -17.86 -0.77
CA MET A 3 9.03 -16.57 -0.27
C MET A 3 7.96 -15.94 0.61
N SER A 4 8.41 -15.11 1.56
CA SER A 4 7.56 -14.33 2.43
C SER A 4 7.91 -12.85 2.29
N TYR A 5 6.91 -11.99 2.13
CA TYR A 5 7.12 -10.55 2.06
C TYR A 5 6.05 -9.77 2.79
N PHE A 6 6.42 -8.62 3.34
CA PHE A 6 5.51 -7.73 4.05
C PHE A 6 4.87 -6.72 3.09
N GLY A 7 3.55 -6.80 2.97
CA GLY A 7 2.71 -5.84 2.27
C GLY A 7 2.19 -4.76 3.23
N TYR A 8 2.41 -3.49 2.88
CA TYR A 8 1.95 -2.31 3.65
C TYR A 8 1.05 -1.35 2.84
N GLY A 9 0.88 -1.63 1.54
CA GLY A 9 0.03 -0.89 0.61
C GLY A 9 -0.97 -1.83 -0.07
N SER A 10 -1.09 -1.77 -1.40
CA SER A 10 -2.11 -2.57 -2.12
C SER A 10 -2.01 -4.08 -1.91
N LEU A 11 -0.83 -4.61 -1.57
CA LEU A 11 -0.60 -6.03 -1.26
C LEU A 11 -1.37 -6.49 0.00
N VAL A 12 -1.83 -5.57 0.85
CA VAL A 12 -2.71 -5.87 1.99
C VAL A 12 -4.10 -6.29 1.53
N ASN A 13 -4.51 -5.94 0.31
CA ASN A 13 -5.81 -6.33 -0.21
C ASN A 13 -5.70 -7.71 -0.89
N PRO A 14 -6.38 -8.76 -0.35
CA PRO A 14 -6.31 -10.13 -0.87
C PRO A 14 -6.75 -10.22 -2.33
N ASP A 15 -7.72 -9.39 -2.75
CA ASP A 15 -8.23 -9.39 -4.12
C ASP A 15 -7.20 -8.89 -5.14
N THR A 16 -6.06 -8.36 -4.69
CA THR A 16 -4.97 -7.92 -5.56
C THR A 16 -3.90 -8.99 -5.76
N LEU A 17 -3.99 -10.12 -5.07
CA LEU A 17 -2.98 -11.17 -5.06
C LEU A 17 -3.37 -12.33 -5.98
N PRO A 18 -2.38 -13.07 -6.51
CA PRO A 18 -2.64 -14.34 -7.19
C PRO A 18 -3.33 -15.36 -6.30
N GLU A 19 -3.99 -16.33 -6.91
CA GLU A 19 -4.54 -17.48 -6.20
C GLU A 19 -3.42 -18.27 -5.47
N GLY A 20 -3.73 -18.78 -4.27
CA GLY A 20 -2.79 -19.57 -3.46
C GLY A 20 -1.80 -18.75 -2.63
N VAL A 21 -1.82 -17.42 -2.71
CA VAL A 21 -1.08 -16.57 -1.77
C VAL A 21 -1.76 -16.59 -0.42
N SER A 22 -1.02 -17.00 0.61
CA SER A 22 -1.49 -16.94 2.01
C SER A 22 -1.13 -15.59 2.62
N LEU A 23 -2.06 -15.00 3.37
CA LEU A 23 -1.86 -13.74 4.07
C LEU A 23 -1.99 -13.95 5.58
N ARG A 24 -1.00 -13.46 6.33
CA ARG A 24 -1.05 -13.38 7.80
C ARG A 24 -0.96 -11.92 8.24
N PRO A 25 -1.95 -11.39 8.99
CA PRO A 25 -1.85 -10.08 9.62
C PRO A 25 -0.59 -9.97 10.48
N ALA A 26 0.14 -8.87 10.32
CA ALA A 26 1.40 -8.63 11.01
C ALA A 26 1.59 -7.15 11.35
N ARG A 27 2.43 -6.92 12.35
CA ARG A 27 2.98 -5.60 12.67
C ARG A 27 4.46 -5.57 12.30
N LEU A 28 4.87 -4.50 11.62
CA LEU A 28 6.28 -4.21 11.33
C LEU A 28 6.73 -3.04 12.20
N HIS A 29 7.80 -3.23 12.97
CA HIS A 29 8.37 -2.26 13.91
C HIS A 29 9.55 -1.51 13.30
N GLY A 30 9.74 -0.24 13.67
CA GLY A 30 10.83 0.60 13.18
C GLY A 30 10.60 1.20 11.79
N TRP A 31 9.37 1.15 11.28
CA TRP A 31 9.00 1.64 9.95
C TRP A 31 7.76 2.53 10.00
N ARG A 32 7.71 3.47 9.05
CA ARG A 32 6.61 4.41 8.85
C ARG A 32 6.19 4.42 7.39
N ARG A 33 4.89 4.51 7.11
CA ARG A 33 4.37 4.69 5.75
C ARG A 33 4.41 6.16 5.34
N VAL A 34 4.58 6.39 4.04
CA VAL A 34 4.57 7.74 3.49
C VAL A 34 4.07 7.76 2.05
N TRP A 35 3.28 8.77 1.67
CA TRP A 35 2.92 9.05 0.28
C TRP A 35 4.09 9.70 -0.47
N ALA A 36 5.12 8.93 -0.82
CA ALA A 36 6.34 9.47 -1.42
C ALA A 36 6.98 8.57 -2.50
N VAL A 37 6.16 7.92 -3.33
CA VAL A 37 6.66 7.13 -4.47
C VAL A 37 6.07 7.65 -5.77
N ARG A 38 6.85 8.45 -6.49
CA ARG A 38 6.46 8.99 -7.79
C ARG A 38 6.64 7.94 -8.88
N GLY A 39 5.72 7.91 -9.83
CA GLY A 39 5.79 7.02 -10.97
C GLY A 39 4.75 7.38 -12.01
N ASN A 40 4.58 6.50 -12.98
CA ASN A 40 3.50 6.63 -13.97
C ASN A 40 2.43 5.56 -13.71
N ALA A 41 1.17 5.95 -13.86
CA ALA A 41 0.07 5.01 -13.92
C ALA A 41 0.27 4.03 -15.09
N ALA A 42 -0.33 2.84 -15.01
CA ALA A 42 -0.33 1.97 -16.17
C ALA A 42 -1.19 2.59 -17.27
N GLY A 43 -0.74 2.46 -18.51
CA GLY A 43 -1.36 3.08 -19.68
C GLY A 43 -0.40 3.08 -20.86
N THR A 44 -0.93 3.41 -22.05
CA THR A 44 -0.11 3.63 -23.24
C THR A 44 0.82 4.82 -23.02
N PRO A 45 2.00 4.87 -23.67
CA PRO A 45 2.94 5.98 -23.51
C PRO A 45 2.31 7.37 -23.70
N GLN A 46 1.30 7.49 -24.58
CA GLN A 46 0.59 8.75 -24.83
C GLN A 46 -0.40 9.16 -23.72
N HIS A 47 -0.77 8.25 -22.81
CA HIS A 47 -1.75 8.49 -21.74
C HIS A 47 -1.19 8.20 -20.34
N ARG A 48 0.13 8.20 -20.18
CA ARG A 48 0.77 7.99 -18.87
C ARG A 48 0.66 9.24 -18.01
N ARG A 49 -0.23 9.18 -17.00
CA ARG A 49 -0.30 10.17 -15.92
C ARG A 49 0.75 9.87 -14.85
N ALA A 50 1.43 10.90 -14.36
CA ALA A 50 2.25 10.77 -13.16
C ALA A 50 1.35 10.56 -11.93
N VAL A 51 1.77 9.68 -11.03
CA VAL A 51 1.02 9.30 -9.82
C VAL A 51 1.96 9.10 -8.65
N CYS A 52 1.45 9.36 -7.45
CA CYS A 52 2.12 9.06 -6.19
C CYS A 52 1.55 7.78 -5.56
N SER A 53 2.40 6.97 -4.94
CA SER A 53 2.07 5.71 -4.28
C SER A 53 2.73 5.62 -2.90
N LEU A 54 2.36 4.59 -2.12
CA LEU A 54 2.90 4.36 -0.78
C LEU A 54 4.36 3.89 -0.81
N GLY A 55 5.19 4.55 -0.04
CA GLY A 55 6.51 4.08 0.36
C GLY A 55 6.55 3.78 1.86
N VAL A 56 7.71 3.32 2.30
CA VAL A 56 8.06 3.19 3.72
C VAL A 56 9.44 3.77 3.97
N ARG A 57 9.63 4.32 5.17
CA ARG A 57 10.91 4.85 5.64
C ARG A 57 11.21 4.28 7.04
N PRO A 58 12.49 4.01 7.36
CA PRO A 58 12.87 3.67 8.73
C PRO A 58 12.51 4.81 9.69
N GLN A 59 11.88 4.47 10.81
CA GLN A 59 11.56 5.39 11.88
C GLN A 59 11.55 4.63 13.22
N PRO A 60 12.61 4.74 14.02
CA PRO A 60 12.67 4.12 15.34
C PRO A 60 11.45 4.49 16.20
N GLY A 61 10.90 3.50 16.90
CA GLY A 61 9.72 3.67 17.75
C GLY A 61 8.38 3.72 17.01
N ALA A 62 8.37 3.81 15.67
CA ALA A 62 7.14 3.67 14.89
C ALA A 62 6.81 2.19 14.64
N SER A 63 5.54 1.90 14.35
CA SER A 63 5.12 0.61 13.81
C SER A 63 3.95 0.80 12.85
N ILE A 64 3.83 -0.12 11.90
CA ILE A 64 2.73 -0.14 10.93
C ILE A 64 2.10 -1.53 10.87
N LEU A 65 0.77 -1.56 10.73
CA LEU A 65 0.04 -2.77 10.35
C LEU A 65 0.22 -3.07 8.86
N GLY A 66 0.29 -4.35 8.55
CA GLY A 66 0.33 -4.89 7.20
C GLY A 66 0.14 -6.41 7.23
N VAL A 67 0.46 -7.07 6.14
CA VAL A 67 0.34 -8.53 6.03
C VAL A 67 1.65 -9.14 5.59
N VAL A 68 1.99 -10.30 6.14
CA VAL A 68 3.01 -11.17 5.55
C VAL A 68 2.30 -12.04 4.52
N ALA A 69 2.63 -11.81 3.26
CA ALA A 69 2.22 -12.63 2.14
C ALA A 69 3.24 -13.75 1.93
N ARG A 70 2.77 -14.99 1.81
CA ARG A 70 3.62 -16.14 1.50
C ARG A 70 3.13 -16.82 0.24
N GLU A 71 4.01 -16.91 -0.76
CA GLU A 71 3.71 -17.45 -2.09
C GLU A 71 4.88 -18.29 -2.64
N ALA A 72 4.60 -19.10 -3.66
CA ALA A 72 5.61 -19.94 -4.29
C ALA A 72 6.66 -19.09 -5.03
N GLU A 73 7.92 -19.52 -5.01
CA GLU A 73 9.02 -18.77 -5.64
C GLU A 73 8.84 -18.52 -7.15
N ALA A 74 8.04 -19.35 -7.82
CA ALA A 74 7.67 -19.16 -9.22
C ALA A 74 6.92 -17.82 -9.47
N GLY A 75 6.27 -17.24 -8.46
CA GLY A 75 5.59 -15.95 -8.53
C GLY A 75 6.51 -14.73 -8.55
N ARG A 76 7.80 -14.91 -8.19
CA ARG A 76 8.75 -13.80 -7.97
C ARG A 76 8.87 -12.85 -9.16
N PRO A 77 8.97 -13.32 -10.42
CA PRO A 77 9.05 -12.41 -11.57
C PRO A 77 7.78 -11.56 -11.76
N GLY A 78 6.60 -12.06 -11.36
CA GLY A 78 5.35 -11.30 -11.37
C GLY A 78 5.36 -10.19 -10.32
N LEU A 79 5.72 -10.55 -9.09
CA LEU A 79 5.83 -9.61 -7.97
C LEU A 79 6.82 -8.47 -8.26
N TYR A 80 8.02 -8.78 -8.75
CA TYR A 80 9.04 -7.76 -9.04
C TYR A 80 8.65 -6.85 -10.21
N ARG A 81 7.90 -7.36 -11.22
CA ARG A 81 7.34 -6.51 -12.28
C ARG A 81 6.27 -5.56 -11.75
N ARG A 82 5.42 -6.03 -10.82
CA ARG A 82 4.41 -5.21 -10.15
C ARG A 82 5.06 -4.10 -9.31
N GLU A 83 6.12 -4.45 -8.59
CA GLU A 83 6.83 -3.55 -7.67
C GLU A 83 8.10 -2.94 -8.31
N ALA A 84 8.12 -2.74 -9.63
CA ALA A 84 9.32 -2.30 -10.38
C ALA A 84 9.92 -0.97 -9.89
N ARG A 85 9.13 -0.11 -9.22
CA ARG A 85 9.57 1.16 -8.64
C ARG A 85 10.25 1.02 -7.27
N TYR A 86 10.36 -0.19 -6.77
CA TYR A 86 10.87 -0.51 -5.45
C TYR A 86 12.09 -1.44 -5.53
N LEU A 87 12.79 -1.54 -4.40
CA LEU A 87 13.87 -2.49 -4.14
C LEU A 87 13.48 -3.35 -2.93
N PRO A 88 13.78 -4.66 -2.95
CA PRO A 88 13.57 -5.50 -1.79
C PRO A 88 14.55 -5.14 -0.66
N VAL A 89 14.05 -5.13 0.57
CA VAL A 89 14.81 -5.00 1.82
C VAL A 89 14.60 -6.30 2.59
N SER A 90 15.60 -7.17 2.57
CA SER A 90 15.55 -8.48 3.24
C SER A 90 15.89 -8.40 4.73
N GLY A 91 15.57 -9.46 5.47
CA GLY A 91 15.96 -9.60 6.87
C GLY A 91 15.07 -8.84 7.84
N ILE A 92 13.82 -8.57 7.44
CA ILE A 92 12.85 -7.84 8.29
C ILE A 92 12.14 -8.76 9.29
N GLY A 93 12.38 -10.09 9.25
CA GLY A 93 11.69 -11.07 10.11
C GLY A 93 11.76 -10.75 11.60
N ARG A 94 12.91 -10.26 12.08
CA ARG A 94 13.11 -9.84 13.48
C ARG A 94 12.29 -8.61 13.89
N ASP A 95 11.91 -7.79 12.93
CA ASP A 95 11.12 -6.57 13.14
C ASP A 95 9.63 -6.84 12.90
N LEU A 96 9.26 -8.08 12.57
CA LEU A 96 7.89 -8.51 12.31
C LEU A 96 7.33 -9.30 13.49
N THR A 97 6.07 -9.02 13.83
CA THR A 97 5.26 -9.81 14.76
C THR A 97 3.97 -10.21 14.08
N HIS A 98 3.70 -11.51 13.99
CA HIS A 98 2.43 -12.04 13.54
C HIS A 98 1.34 -11.79 14.60
N LEU A 99 0.18 -11.30 14.17
CA LEU A 99 -0.88 -10.85 15.10
C LEU A 99 -1.83 -11.95 15.55
N ASP A 100 -1.83 -13.08 14.88
CA ASP A 100 -2.65 -14.26 15.20
C ASP A 100 -2.07 -15.05 16.38
N ASP A 101 -0.74 -15.20 16.46
CA ASP A 101 -0.07 -16.01 17.49
C ASP A 101 1.07 -15.29 18.24
N GLY A 102 1.41 -14.05 17.86
CA GLY A 102 2.50 -13.28 18.47
C GLY A 102 3.91 -13.75 18.07
N SER A 103 4.03 -14.69 17.13
CA SER A 103 5.32 -15.21 16.67
C SER A 103 6.11 -14.17 15.87
N ALA A 104 7.43 -14.32 15.83
CA ALA A 104 8.29 -13.52 14.96
C ALA A 104 8.06 -13.88 13.49
N GLY A 105 8.35 -12.94 12.58
CA GLY A 105 8.29 -13.20 11.14
C GLY A 105 9.41 -14.12 10.65
N ASP A 106 9.21 -14.72 9.47
CA ASP A 106 10.25 -15.50 8.78
C ASP A 106 11.57 -14.70 8.66
N PRO A 107 12.74 -15.26 9.01
CA PRO A 107 14.01 -14.52 8.96
C PRO A 107 14.34 -13.94 7.58
N ASP A 108 13.97 -14.66 6.52
CA ASP A 108 14.19 -14.28 5.13
C ASP A 108 13.09 -13.37 4.56
N ALA A 109 12.10 -12.98 5.39
CA ALA A 109 11.07 -12.05 4.96
C ALA A 109 11.71 -10.74 4.49
N PHE A 110 11.09 -10.14 3.46
CA PHE A 110 11.51 -8.86 2.91
C PHE A 110 10.32 -7.92 2.74
N LEU A 111 10.58 -6.63 2.54
CA LEU A 111 9.59 -5.66 2.07
C LEU A 111 10.10 -4.94 0.83
N PHE A 112 9.22 -4.25 0.12
CA PHE A 112 9.62 -3.35 -0.96
C PHE A 112 9.79 -1.93 -0.43
N ARG A 113 10.91 -1.27 -0.71
CA ARG A 113 11.13 0.15 -0.40
C ARG A 113 11.35 0.93 -1.69
N SER A 114 10.92 2.20 -1.73
CA SER A 114 11.11 3.05 -2.90
C SER A 114 12.56 3.05 -3.39
N ARG A 115 12.71 2.96 -4.71
CA ARG A 115 13.98 3.28 -5.36
C ARG A 115 14.30 4.77 -5.18
N PRO A 116 15.57 5.17 -4.98
CA PRO A 116 15.95 6.57 -4.82
C PRO A 116 15.43 7.49 -5.94
N GLU A 117 15.45 7.02 -7.19
CA GLU A 117 14.96 7.78 -8.36
C GLU A 117 13.43 7.99 -8.38
N HIS A 118 12.69 7.30 -7.51
CA HIS A 118 11.23 7.42 -7.38
C HIS A 118 10.82 8.00 -6.01
N ASP A 119 11.74 8.18 -5.06
CA ASP A 119 11.45 8.69 -3.73
C ASP A 119 11.24 10.21 -3.78
N GLY A 120 10.02 10.63 -3.47
CA GLY A 120 9.63 12.04 -3.46
C GLY A 120 8.14 12.20 -3.26
N PHE A 121 7.74 13.28 -2.58
CA PHE A 121 6.32 13.60 -2.44
C PHE A 121 5.68 13.88 -3.79
N GLY A 122 4.38 13.55 -3.88
CA GLY A 122 3.55 13.93 -5.01
C GLY A 122 3.12 15.39 -4.92
N ASP A 123 2.47 15.85 -5.98
CA ASP A 123 1.94 17.20 -6.16
C ASP A 123 0.68 17.12 -7.05
N GLU A 124 0.13 18.25 -7.48
CA GLU A 124 -1.09 18.28 -8.31
C GLU A 124 -0.91 17.56 -9.65
N THR A 125 0.33 17.50 -10.16
CA THR A 125 0.68 16.80 -11.40
C THR A 125 0.95 15.31 -11.17
N CYS A 126 1.31 14.94 -9.94
CA CYS A 126 1.64 13.59 -9.49
C CYS A 126 0.81 13.20 -8.24
N PRO A 127 -0.54 13.18 -8.32
CA PRO A 127 -1.40 12.94 -7.16
C PRO A 127 -1.45 11.44 -6.80
N VAL A 128 -1.95 11.15 -5.60
CA VAL A 128 -2.42 9.80 -5.26
C VAL A 128 -3.75 9.55 -5.97
N LEU A 129 -3.97 8.36 -6.53
CA LEU A 129 -5.27 8.01 -7.11
C LEU A 129 -6.24 7.56 -6.01
N GLN A 130 -7.46 8.09 -5.99
CA GLN A 130 -8.49 7.66 -5.04
C GLN A 130 -8.78 6.16 -5.19
N SER A 131 -8.81 5.64 -6.41
CA SER A 131 -8.99 4.21 -6.68
C SER A 131 -7.86 3.31 -6.13
N TYR A 132 -6.64 3.86 -6.00
CA TYR A 132 -5.53 3.20 -5.31
C TYR A 132 -5.71 3.25 -3.79
N LEU A 133 -6.04 4.44 -3.26
CA LEU A 133 -6.28 4.64 -1.83
C LEU A 133 -7.43 3.75 -1.34
N ASP A 134 -8.56 3.73 -2.04
CA ASP A 134 -9.72 2.86 -1.79
C ASP A 134 -9.32 1.38 -1.79
N CYS A 135 -8.50 0.95 -2.76
CA CYS A 135 -8.00 -0.42 -2.81
C CYS A 135 -7.17 -0.78 -1.57
N VAL A 136 -6.34 0.14 -1.08
CA VAL A 136 -5.53 -0.06 0.13
C VAL A 136 -6.44 -0.11 1.36
N LEU A 137 -7.31 0.88 1.54
CA LEU A 137 -8.23 0.96 2.68
C LEU A 137 -9.16 -0.25 2.77
N ALA A 138 -9.62 -0.77 1.63
CA ALA A 138 -10.40 -2.00 1.59
C ALA A 138 -9.62 -3.22 2.12
N GLY A 139 -8.31 -3.31 1.82
CA GLY A 139 -7.46 -4.36 2.40
C GLY A 139 -7.33 -4.20 3.92
N PHE A 140 -7.06 -2.98 4.40
CA PHE A 140 -7.01 -2.70 5.83
C PHE A 140 -8.33 -3.02 6.55
N HIS A 141 -9.45 -2.66 5.94
CA HIS A 141 -10.77 -2.99 6.44
C HIS A 141 -11.04 -4.49 6.46
N ALA A 142 -10.62 -5.24 5.42
CA ALA A 142 -10.81 -6.68 5.38
C ALA A 142 -10.08 -7.43 6.51
N HIS A 143 -8.92 -6.92 6.93
CA HIS A 143 -8.11 -7.56 7.98
C HIS A 143 -8.43 -7.09 9.41
N TRP A 144 -8.74 -5.79 9.59
CA TRP A 144 -8.88 -5.19 10.93
C TRP A 144 -10.14 -4.31 11.07
N GLY A 145 -11.06 -4.35 10.11
CA GLY A 145 -12.24 -3.48 10.12
C GLY A 145 -11.90 -2.00 10.11
N GLU A 146 -12.73 -1.20 10.77
CA GLU A 146 -12.54 0.25 10.84
C GLU A 146 -11.24 0.66 11.56
N GLU A 147 -10.81 -0.09 12.57
CA GLU A 147 -9.55 0.15 13.27
C GLU A 147 -8.33 0.07 12.33
N GLY A 148 -8.40 -0.81 11.32
CA GLY A 148 -7.38 -0.90 10.28
C GLY A 148 -7.25 0.37 9.45
N ILE A 149 -8.39 1.01 9.13
CA ILE A 149 -8.45 2.28 8.39
C ILE A 149 -7.85 3.41 9.24
N VAL A 150 -8.27 3.49 10.51
CA VAL A 150 -7.78 4.51 11.45
C VAL A 150 -6.27 4.36 11.62
N HIS A 151 -5.80 3.16 11.91
CA HIS A 151 -4.37 2.89 12.05
C HIS A 151 -3.61 3.20 10.75
N PHE A 152 -4.16 2.86 9.57
CA PHE A 152 -3.57 3.23 8.29
C PHE A 152 -3.34 4.74 8.19
N ILE A 153 -4.35 5.53 8.51
CA ILE A 153 -4.30 6.99 8.41
C ILE A 153 -3.31 7.58 9.41
N GLU A 154 -3.42 7.20 10.68
CA GLU A 154 -2.57 7.68 11.77
C GLU A 154 -1.11 7.28 11.60
N THR A 155 -0.86 6.19 10.86
CA THR A 155 0.49 5.68 10.62
C THR A 155 1.09 5.94 9.26
N THR A 156 0.45 6.82 8.49
CA THR A 156 0.91 7.24 7.17
C THR A 156 1.18 8.74 7.15
N ASP A 157 2.36 9.12 6.70
CA ASP A 157 2.75 10.52 6.52
C ASP A 157 2.52 10.98 5.07
N GLY A 158 2.58 12.29 4.86
CA GLY A 158 2.47 12.86 3.51
C GLY A 158 1.03 13.13 3.06
N TRP A 159 0.08 13.30 3.98
CA TRP A 159 -1.31 13.67 3.65
C TRP A 159 -1.47 15.04 2.98
N HIS A 160 -0.40 15.85 2.88
CA HIS A 160 -0.37 17.06 2.05
C HIS A 160 -0.35 16.76 0.54
N VAL A 161 0.00 15.53 0.13
CA VAL A 161 -0.03 15.12 -1.27
C VAL A 161 -1.49 15.03 -1.72
N PRO A 162 -1.89 15.68 -2.83
CA PRO A 162 -3.27 15.68 -3.27
C PRO A 162 -3.73 14.29 -3.75
N VAL A 163 -5.03 14.03 -3.58
CA VAL A 163 -5.71 12.83 -4.06
C VAL A 163 -6.59 13.19 -5.24
N LEU A 164 -6.39 12.54 -6.38
CA LEU A 164 -7.25 12.65 -7.55
C LEU A 164 -8.46 11.72 -7.38
N ASN A 165 -9.67 12.29 -7.35
CA ASN A 165 -10.89 11.50 -7.35
C ASN A 165 -11.16 10.90 -8.74
N ASP A 166 -10.60 9.73 -9.00
CA ASP A 166 -10.76 8.96 -10.24
C ASP A 166 -11.82 7.84 -10.13
N ARG A 167 -12.70 7.87 -9.11
CA ARG A 167 -13.66 6.78 -8.86
C ARG A 167 -14.62 6.52 -10.02
N ALA A 168 -14.96 7.54 -10.81
CA ALA A 168 -15.85 7.40 -11.96
C ALA A 168 -15.19 6.66 -13.14
N ASN A 169 -13.86 6.79 -13.28
CA ASN A 169 -13.07 6.10 -14.31
C ASN A 169 -11.69 5.73 -13.73
N PRO A 170 -11.61 4.62 -12.95
CA PRO A 170 -10.42 4.30 -12.18
C PRO A 170 -9.17 4.12 -13.04
N LEU A 171 -8.09 4.83 -12.69
CA LEU A 171 -6.79 4.73 -13.35
C LEU A 171 -5.89 3.67 -12.70
N TYR A 172 -6.19 3.25 -11.46
CA TYR A 172 -5.43 2.20 -10.80
C TYR A 172 -5.74 0.83 -11.42
N PRO A 173 -4.75 0.07 -11.94
CA PRO A 173 -5.01 -1.16 -12.71
C PRO A 173 -5.64 -2.31 -11.92
N ARG A 174 -5.62 -2.20 -10.58
CA ARG A 174 -6.20 -3.17 -9.65
C ARG A 174 -7.29 -2.52 -8.80
N ALA A 175 -7.92 -1.45 -9.30
CA ALA A 175 -9.04 -0.80 -8.66
C ALA A 175 -10.13 -1.81 -8.31
N LYS A 176 -10.75 -1.62 -7.16
CA LYS A 176 -11.81 -2.49 -6.64
C LYS A 176 -13.12 -1.75 -6.64
N LEU A 177 -14.19 -2.48 -6.92
CA LEU A 177 -15.53 -1.97 -6.69
C LEU A 177 -15.74 -1.95 -5.18
N ILE A 178 -15.78 -0.75 -4.63
CA ILE A 178 -16.09 -0.50 -3.23
C ILE A 178 -17.57 -0.12 -3.15
N ASP A 179 -18.33 -0.80 -2.32
CA ASP A 179 -19.73 -0.46 -2.11
C ASP A 179 -19.89 0.92 -1.45
N ASP A 180 -21.08 1.50 -1.58
CA ASP A 180 -21.31 2.88 -1.14
C ASP A 180 -21.23 3.07 0.37
N ARG A 181 -21.50 2.03 1.17
CA ARG A 181 -21.37 2.11 2.63
C ARG A 181 -19.91 2.22 2.99
N LEU A 182 -19.06 1.37 2.41
CA LEU A 182 -17.63 1.35 2.67
C LEU A 182 -16.93 2.59 2.09
N ARG A 183 -17.36 3.10 0.92
CA ARG A 183 -16.89 4.39 0.38
C ARG A 183 -17.15 5.54 1.33
N ARG A 184 -18.39 5.66 1.85
CA ARG A 184 -18.73 6.71 2.83
C ARG A 184 -17.90 6.60 4.11
N LEU A 185 -17.60 5.39 4.56
CA LEU A 185 -16.71 5.16 5.70
C LEU A 185 -15.29 5.69 5.41
N PHE A 186 -14.73 5.37 4.24
CA PHE A 186 -13.41 5.86 3.84
C PHE A 186 -13.38 7.39 3.77
N ASP A 187 -14.37 7.99 3.11
CA ASP A 187 -14.45 9.45 2.95
C ASP A 187 -14.56 10.17 4.30
N ALA A 188 -15.33 9.63 5.25
CA ALA A 188 -15.45 10.19 6.59
C ALA A 188 -14.12 10.22 7.36
N HIS A 189 -13.33 9.15 7.24
CA HIS A 189 -12.01 9.07 7.88
C HIS A 189 -10.97 9.94 7.16
N LEU A 190 -10.97 9.93 5.82
CA LEU A 190 -10.07 10.74 5.01
C LEU A 190 -10.30 12.24 5.17
N ALA A 191 -11.54 12.68 5.41
CA ALA A 191 -11.84 14.08 5.70
C ALA A 191 -11.08 14.64 6.92
N ARG A 192 -10.62 13.76 7.83
CA ARG A 192 -9.87 14.14 9.04
C ARG A 192 -8.38 14.39 8.80
N THR A 193 -7.85 14.03 7.62
CA THR A 193 -6.41 14.15 7.33
C THR A 193 -6.00 15.50 6.76
N GLY A 194 -6.97 16.33 6.39
CA GLY A 194 -6.74 17.61 5.70
C GLY A 194 -6.28 17.45 4.24
N LEU A 195 -6.44 16.26 3.66
CA LEU A 195 -6.02 16.01 2.27
C LEU A 195 -6.81 16.88 1.28
N MET A 196 -6.14 17.27 0.20
CA MET A 196 -6.74 18.02 -0.91
C MET A 196 -7.24 17.05 -1.99
N HIS A 197 -8.52 17.16 -2.34
CA HIS A 197 -9.09 16.40 -3.47
C HIS A 197 -8.99 17.20 -4.77
N LEU A 198 -8.41 16.60 -5.80
CA LEU A 198 -8.50 17.06 -7.18
C LEU A 198 -9.71 16.39 -7.84
N GLN A 199 -10.41 17.14 -8.68
CA GLN A 199 -11.46 16.58 -9.53
C GLN A 199 -10.85 15.97 -10.78
N ALA A 200 -11.36 14.83 -11.22
CA ALA A 200 -11.08 14.33 -12.56
C ALA A 200 -11.78 15.24 -13.58
N HIS A 201 -11.02 15.72 -14.58
CA HIS A 201 -11.56 16.43 -15.75
C HIS A 201 -12.01 15.44 -16.81
#